data_AF-A0A956DG35-F1
#
_entry.id   AF-A0A956DG35-F1
#
_cell.length_a   1.000
_cell.length_b   1.000
_cell.length_c   1.000
_cell.angle_alpha   90.00
_cell.angle_beta   90.00
_cell.angle_gamma   90.00
#
_symmetry.space_group_name_H-M   'P 1'
#
loop_
_entity.id
_entity.type
_entity.pdbx_description
1 polymer ?
#
loop_
_entity_poly.entity_id
_entity_poly.type
_entity_poly.pdbx_seq_one_letter_code
_entity_poly.pdbx_strand_id
1 'polypeptide(L)'
;NGLVDEVDPALGTPCGEGEGVCEPGMIRCVGGMLECIGGVPARDEVCNGLDDDCDGEADELAPCPEGTLCIEGACRRRCDPTQEFPCPVGFVCSPSDVPGDTASYCTPTACASCAPGERCVDDVCVDPCEGVSCDEGATCTNGRCIDCRSTGCPSGQLCAMRQCQPDRCASTECGGQACYDGTCRPACGVGDCPSGQRCAGDGSCEADPCAGTSCDADEVCVDGACRADACRGVGCDVGQVCAADVGCVDDPCVTVRCPSGRVCEVAANGRAECRSTAPPRNDAGPDLVAAAGGGGCSTSGGGSGALLALFFALFVSRRKR
;
A
#
# COMPACT_ATOMS: atom_id res chain seq x y z
N ASN A 1 31.52 9.42 -13.53
CA ASN A 1 31.08 8.02 -13.34
C ASN A 1 29.66 8.03 -12.80
N GLY A 2 28.70 8.53 -13.59
CA GLY A 2 27.30 8.59 -13.20
C GLY A 2 26.62 7.30 -13.66
N LEU A 3 26.22 6.47 -12.70
CA LEU A 3 25.38 5.31 -12.92
C LEU A 3 23.95 5.81 -13.16
N VAL A 4 23.31 5.29 -14.21
CA VAL A 4 21.92 5.55 -14.60
C VAL A 4 21.15 4.24 -14.46
N ASP A 5 21.03 3.74 -13.24
CA ASP A 5 20.23 2.56 -12.91
C ASP A 5 19.95 2.41 -11.40
N GLU A 6 20.07 3.48 -10.61
CA GLU A 6 19.52 3.47 -9.25
C GLU A 6 17.99 3.47 -9.38
N VAL A 7 17.38 2.29 -9.42
CA VAL A 7 15.95 2.14 -9.16
C VAL A 7 15.70 2.82 -7.83
N ASP A 8 14.78 3.78 -7.80
CA ASP A 8 14.49 4.52 -6.57
C ASP A 8 14.16 3.50 -5.46
N PRO A 9 14.82 3.55 -4.30
CA PRO A 9 14.59 2.59 -3.21
C PRO A 9 13.14 2.53 -2.74
N ALA A 10 12.33 3.55 -3.03
CA ALA A 10 10.91 3.56 -2.74
C ALA A 10 10.05 2.82 -3.79
N LEU A 11 10.59 2.48 -4.96
CA LEU A 11 9.81 1.79 -6.00
C LEU A 11 9.38 0.40 -5.50
N GLY A 12 8.06 0.15 -5.50
CA GLY A 12 7.49 -1.09 -4.98
C GLY A 12 7.39 -1.17 -3.46
N THR A 13 7.70 -0.09 -2.72
CA THR A 13 7.36 -0.02 -1.29
C THR A 13 5.90 0.41 -1.11
N PRO A 14 5.24 0.00 0.00
CA PRO A 14 3.92 0.53 0.33
C PRO A 14 3.97 2.04 0.56
N CYS A 15 2.84 2.71 0.33
CA CYS A 15 2.65 4.14 0.54
C CYS A 15 1.22 4.43 1.00
N GLY A 16 1.02 5.56 1.66
CA GLY A 16 -0.27 5.89 2.28
C GLY A 16 -0.47 5.18 3.62
N GLU A 17 -1.54 5.56 4.33
CA GLU A 17 -1.86 5.06 5.66
C GLU A 17 -2.76 3.81 5.59
N GLY A 18 -2.72 3.00 6.65
CA GLY A 18 -3.54 1.80 6.79
C GLY A 18 -4.63 1.89 7.86
N GLU A 19 -4.85 3.11 8.37
CA GLU A 19 -5.82 3.41 9.41
C GLU A 19 -7.14 3.94 8.81
N GLY A 20 -8.22 3.89 9.58
CA GLY A 20 -9.54 4.33 9.13
C GLY A 20 -10.01 3.70 7.82
N VAL A 21 -10.44 4.55 6.89
CA VAL A 21 -10.88 4.15 5.54
C VAL A 21 -9.73 4.05 4.54
N CYS A 22 -8.51 4.47 4.90
CA CYS A 22 -7.39 4.48 3.99
C CYS A 22 -6.94 3.08 3.62
N GLU A 23 -6.49 2.95 2.37
CA GLU A 23 -5.83 1.74 1.91
C GLU A 23 -4.42 2.13 1.47
N PRO A 24 -3.38 1.47 1.99
CA PRO A 24 -2.04 1.67 1.48
C PRO A 24 -2.00 1.25 0.00
N GLY A 25 -1.35 2.06 -0.83
CA GLY A 25 -1.01 1.72 -2.19
C GLY A 25 0.41 1.22 -2.30
N MET A 26 0.89 1.10 -3.54
CA MET A 26 2.28 0.81 -3.85
C MET A 26 2.88 1.95 -4.67
N ILE A 27 4.10 2.34 -4.34
CA ILE A 27 4.83 3.34 -5.11
C ILE A 27 5.14 2.78 -6.49
N ARG A 28 4.64 3.45 -7.54
CA ARG A 28 4.87 3.12 -8.94
C ARG A 28 5.43 4.32 -9.69
N CYS A 29 6.21 4.05 -10.73
CA CYS A 29 6.63 5.08 -11.68
C CYS A 29 5.51 5.31 -12.71
N VAL A 30 4.90 6.49 -12.68
CA VAL A 30 3.90 6.95 -13.65
C VAL A 30 4.41 8.24 -14.27
N GLY A 31 4.63 8.25 -15.58
CA GLY A 31 5.14 9.45 -16.27
C GLY A 31 6.53 9.94 -15.82
N GLY A 32 7.35 9.07 -15.21
CA GLY A 32 8.66 9.43 -14.68
C GLY A 32 8.66 9.99 -13.25
N MET A 33 7.49 10.03 -12.59
CA MET A 33 7.32 10.42 -11.19
C MET A 33 6.84 9.24 -10.35
N LEU A 34 7.25 9.21 -9.08
CA LEU A 34 6.75 8.24 -8.12
C LEU A 34 5.35 8.66 -7.69
N GLU A 35 4.37 7.81 -7.93
CA GLU A 35 2.99 7.97 -7.51
C GLU A 35 2.57 6.79 -6.65
N CYS A 36 1.76 7.06 -5.62
CA CYS A 36 1.12 6.00 -4.84
C CYS A 36 -0.11 5.50 -5.60
N ILE A 37 -0.07 4.26 -6.09
CA ILE A 37 -1.12 3.69 -6.93
C ILE A 37 -1.78 2.52 -6.20
N GLY A 38 -3.10 2.43 -6.30
CA GLY A 38 -3.89 1.33 -5.75
C GLY A 38 -4.36 1.54 -4.31
N GLY A 39 -3.92 2.60 -3.64
CA GLY A 39 -4.38 2.98 -2.31
C GLY A 39 -5.58 3.93 -2.32
N VAL A 40 -6.27 4.01 -1.18
CA VAL A 40 -7.23 5.07 -0.87
C VAL A 40 -6.50 6.08 0.01
N PRO A 41 -6.22 7.29 -0.50
CA PRO A 41 -5.49 8.30 0.26
C PRO A 41 -6.38 8.94 1.32
N ALA A 42 -5.74 9.46 2.37
CA ALA A 42 -6.36 10.34 3.37
C ALA A 42 -7.06 11.53 2.71
N ARG A 43 -8.20 11.92 3.27
CA ARG A 43 -9.04 13.04 2.84
C ARG A 43 -9.47 13.85 4.05
N ASP A 44 -9.96 15.06 3.82
CA ASP A 44 -10.54 15.83 4.92
C ASP A 44 -11.71 15.07 5.55
N GLU A 45 -11.75 15.06 6.88
CA GLU A 45 -12.82 14.47 7.67
C GLU A 45 -14.22 14.91 7.22
N VAL A 46 -15.13 13.95 7.15
CA VAL A 46 -16.55 14.20 6.93
C VAL A 46 -17.32 13.50 8.04
N CYS A 47 -18.26 14.22 8.66
CA CYS A 47 -19.02 13.70 9.79
C CYS A 47 -19.88 12.48 9.40
N ASN A 48 -19.29 11.29 9.47
CA ASN A 48 -19.85 10.05 8.95
C ASN A 48 -19.48 8.82 9.82
N GLY A 49 -18.67 9.02 10.87
CA GLY A 49 -18.28 7.99 11.82
C GLY A 49 -17.17 7.08 11.29
N LEU A 50 -16.45 7.54 10.27
CA LEU A 50 -15.27 6.91 9.71
C LEU A 50 -14.11 7.89 9.84
N ASP A 51 -12.91 7.34 9.94
CA ASP A 51 -11.65 8.09 9.94
C ASP A 51 -11.22 8.24 8.47
N ASP A 52 -11.54 9.39 7.88
CA ASP A 52 -11.33 9.73 6.46
C ASP A 52 -9.91 10.27 6.21
N ASP A 53 -9.29 10.86 7.22
CA ASP A 53 -7.94 11.43 7.17
C ASP A 53 -6.84 10.48 7.70
N CYS A 54 -7.26 9.38 8.30
CA CYS A 54 -6.47 8.21 8.68
C CYS A 54 -5.44 8.51 9.76
N ASP A 55 -5.81 9.35 10.72
CA ASP A 55 -4.99 9.70 11.89
C ASP A 55 -5.28 8.83 13.13
N GLY A 56 -6.27 7.95 13.04
CA GLY A 56 -6.69 7.02 14.09
C GLY A 56 -7.84 7.51 14.97
N GLU A 57 -8.31 8.74 14.77
CA GLU A 57 -9.52 9.28 15.37
C GLU A 57 -10.55 9.52 14.26
N ALA A 58 -11.82 9.16 14.50
CA ALA A 58 -12.89 9.44 13.52
C ALA A 58 -13.58 10.75 13.86
N ASP A 59 -13.86 11.58 12.83
CA ASP A 59 -14.63 12.82 12.89
C ASP A 59 -14.10 13.93 13.84
N GLU A 60 -12.86 13.88 14.29
CA GLU A 60 -12.19 14.79 15.23
C GLU A 60 -12.15 16.27 14.78
N LEU A 61 -12.12 16.51 13.46
CA LEU A 61 -12.24 17.85 12.86
C LEU A 61 -13.35 17.93 11.78
N ALA A 62 -14.26 16.96 11.76
CA ALA A 62 -15.32 16.90 10.77
C ALA A 62 -16.22 18.16 10.78
N PRO A 63 -16.38 18.85 9.63
CA PRO A 63 -17.16 20.08 9.57
C PRO A 63 -18.66 19.78 9.63
N CYS A 64 -19.36 20.53 10.48
CA CYS A 64 -20.80 20.49 10.62
C CYS A 64 -21.42 21.90 10.45
N PRO A 65 -22.71 22.00 10.04
CA PRO A 65 -23.41 23.28 9.95
C PRO A 65 -23.39 24.07 11.27
N GLU A 66 -23.52 25.40 11.18
CA GLU A 66 -23.49 26.28 12.36
C GLU A 66 -24.47 25.83 13.46
N GLY A 67 -23.97 25.78 14.70
CA GLY A 67 -24.75 25.36 15.87
C GLY A 67 -24.86 23.84 16.06
N THR A 68 -24.17 23.06 15.24
CA THR A 68 -24.03 21.61 15.39
C THR A 68 -22.57 21.20 15.57
N LEU A 69 -22.33 20.03 16.14
CA LEU A 69 -21.01 19.40 16.25
C LEU A 69 -21.10 17.97 15.72
N CYS A 70 -20.02 17.46 15.14
CA CYS A 70 -19.99 16.05 14.79
C CYS A 70 -19.88 15.19 16.05
N ILE A 71 -20.84 14.29 16.23
CA ILE A 71 -20.88 13.34 17.35
C ILE A 71 -21.39 12.01 16.81
N GLU A 72 -20.53 10.99 16.89
CA GLU A 72 -20.81 9.63 16.43
C GLU A 72 -21.27 9.58 14.96
N GLY A 73 -20.57 10.26 14.05
CA GLY A 73 -20.87 10.26 12.62
C GLY A 73 -22.13 11.03 12.20
N ALA A 74 -22.64 11.91 13.06
CA ALA A 74 -23.76 12.77 12.71
C ALA A 74 -23.62 14.18 13.30
N CYS A 75 -23.99 15.20 12.53
CA CYS A 75 -24.02 16.58 13.00
C CYS A 75 -25.18 16.78 13.99
N ARG A 76 -24.87 16.83 15.29
CA ARG A 76 -25.85 16.95 16.37
C ARG A 76 -26.02 18.39 16.80
N ARG A 77 -27.27 18.78 17.06
CA ARG A 77 -27.61 20.11 17.59
C ARG A 77 -27.27 20.22 19.06
N ARG A 78 -26.64 21.31 19.49
CA ARG A 78 -26.47 21.64 20.92
C ARG A 78 -27.82 21.74 21.64
N CYS A 79 -27.84 21.34 22.91
CA CYS A 79 -28.99 21.46 23.79
C CYS A 79 -28.56 21.87 25.20
N ASP A 80 -29.50 22.45 25.94
CA ASP A 80 -29.31 22.84 27.34
C ASP A 80 -30.14 21.92 28.23
N PRO A 81 -29.53 21.04 29.04
CA PRO A 81 -30.26 20.05 29.84
C PRO A 81 -31.15 20.68 30.92
N THR A 82 -31.05 21.99 31.18
CA THR A 82 -31.92 22.70 32.13
C THR A 82 -33.25 23.15 31.53
N GLN A 83 -33.39 23.11 30.20
CA GLN A 83 -34.62 23.49 29.51
C GLN A 83 -35.65 22.36 29.52
N GLU A 84 -36.94 22.72 29.51
CA GLU A 84 -38.05 21.76 29.57
C GLU A 84 -38.18 20.93 28.27
N PHE A 85 -37.83 21.52 27.12
CA PHE A 85 -37.83 20.87 25.80
C PHE A 85 -36.52 21.12 25.07
N PRO A 86 -35.42 20.50 25.54
CA PRO A 86 -34.08 20.82 25.07
C PRO A 86 -33.80 20.23 23.69
N CYS A 87 -34.58 19.23 23.26
CA CYS A 87 -34.45 18.54 21.98
C CYS A 87 -35.81 18.28 21.31
N PRO A 88 -35.85 18.11 19.98
CA PRO A 88 -37.03 17.64 19.27
C PRO A 88 -37.49 16.26 19.76
N VAL A 89 -38.72 15.89 19.44
CA VAL A 89 -39.26 14.55 19.75
C VAL A 89 -38.37 13.47 19.15
N GLY A 90 -38.11 12.40 19.92
CA GLY A 90 -37.22 11.31 19.51
C GLY A 90 -35.74 11.51 19.84
N PHE A 91 -35.39 12.63 20.48
CA PHE A 91 -34.02 12.94 20.90
C PHE A 91 -33.96 13.24 22.39
N VAL A 92 -32.85 12.85 23.02
CA VAL A 92 -32.51 13.17 24.41
C VAL A 92 -31.32 14.12 24.43
N CYS A 93 -31.28 15.01 25.41
CA CYS A 93 -30.15 15.90 25.60
C CYS A 93 -29.10 15.19 26.45
N SER A 94 -28.05 14.69 25.81
CA SER A 94 -26.98 13.94 26.46
C SER A 94 -25.69 14.75 26.49
N PRO A 95 -24.86 14.62 27.56
CA PRO A 95 -23.52 15.19 27.57
C PRO A 95 -22.68 14.61 26.43
N SER A 96 -21.74 15.40 25.90
CA SER A 96 -20.77 14.92 24.90
C SER A 96 -19.80 13.91 25.52
N ASP A 97 -19.49 12.85 24.79
CA ASP A 97 -18.46 11.87 25.14
C ASP A 97 -17.06 12.30 24.63
N VAL A 98 -16.99 13.38 23.84
CA VAL A 98 -15.73 13.94 23.33
C VAL A 98 -14.91 14.54 24.48
N PRO A 99 -13.65 14.10 24.68
CA PRO A 99 -12.79 14.65 25.73
C PRO A 99 -12.62 16.17 25.64
N GLY A 100 -13.01 16.87 26.70
CA GLY A 100 -12.86 18.33 26.79
C GLY A 100 -14.04 19.14 26.26
N ASP A 101 -15.03 18.51 25.61
CA ASP A 101 -16.33 19.16 25.40
C ASP A 101 -17.22 18.98 26.64
N THR A 102 -17.78 20.08 27.12
CA THR A 102 -18.69 20.10 28.29
C THR A 102 -20.12 20.43 27.91
N ALA A 103 -20.40 20.60 26.62
CA ALA A 103 -21.75 20.84 26.12
C ALA A 103 -22.57 19.54 26.07
N SER A 104 -23.88 19.71 25.96
CA SER A 104 -24.83 18.63 25.68
C SER A 104 -25.41 18.78 24.28
N TYR A 105 -25.76 17.65 23.67
CA TYR A 105 -26.27 17.58 22.32
C TYR A 105 -27.48 16.67 22.24
N CYS A 106 -28.33 16.94 21.25
CA CYS A 106 -29.48 16.11 20.97
C CYS A 106 -29.02 14.83 20.27
N THR A 107 -28.97 13.74 21.01
CA THR A 107 -28.75 12.40 20.46
C THR A 107 -30.09 11.67 20.32
N PRO A 108 -30.28 10.85 19.27
CA PRO A 108 -31.50 10.05 19.13
C PRO A 108 -31.67 9.18 20.37
N THR A 109 -32.90 9.04 20.86
CA THR A 109 -33.16 8.23 22.06
C THR A 109 -32.67 6.79 21.89
N ALA A 110 -32.67 6.26 20.65
CA ALA A 110 -32.14 4.95 20.33
C ALA A 110 -30.60 4.88 20.34
N CYS A 111 -29.92 5.99 20.03
CA CYS A 111 -28.46 6.04 19.92
C CYS A 111 -27.76 6.49 21.20
N ALA A 112 -28.48 7.07 22.17
CA ALA A 112 -27.93 7.44 23.48
C ALA A 112 -27.40 6.24 24.32
N SER A 113 -27.49 5.02 23.80
CA SER A 113 -27.07 3.79 24.47
C SER A 113 -26.44 2.77 23.51
N CYS A 114 -25.83 3.21 22.40
CA CYS A 114 -25.09 2.29 21.54
C CYS A 114 -23.95 1.61 22.32
N ALA A 115 -23.69 0.34 22.02
CA ALA A 115 -22.60 -0.40 22.64
C ALA A 115 -21.23 0.08 22.12
N PRO A 116 -20.13 -0.09 22.87
CA PRO A 116 -18.80 0.20 22.36
C PRO A 116 -18.52 -0.54 21.04
N GLY A 117 -18.15 0.20 19.99
CA GLY A 117 -17.90 -0.33 18.64
C GLY A 117 -19.09 -0.27 17.69
N GLU A 118 -20.28 0.11 18.16
CA GLU A 118 -21.43 0.44 17.30
C GLU A 118 -21.38 1.92 16.89
N ARG A 119 -21.93 2.24 15.71
CA ARG A 119 -22.12 3.61 15.24
C ARG A 119 -23.60 3.92 15.06
N CYS A 120 -24.00 5.18 15.26
CA CYS A 120 -25.38 5.60 15.03
C CYS A 120 -25.59 6.01 13.57
N VAL A 121 -26.29 5.18 12.80
CA VAL A 121 -26.68 5.49 11.41
C VAL A 121 -28.20 5.52 11.33
N ASP A 122 -28.76 6.64 10.86
CA ASP A 122 -30.21 6.84 10.69
C ASP A 122 -31.06 6.47 11.93
N ASP A 123 -30.62 6.94 13.11
CA ASP A 123 -31.25 6.70 14.42
C ASP A 123 -31.25 5.22 14.88
N VAL A 124 -30.35 4.40 14.32
CA VAL A 124 -30.15 3.00 14.69
C VAL A 124 -28.69 2.76 15.03
N CYS A 125 -28.42 2.07 16.15
CA CYS A 125 -27.08 1.55 16.44
C CYS A 125 -26.79 0.40 15.48
N VAL A 126 -25.77 0.55 14.65
CA VAL A 126 -25.31 -0.48 13.72
C VAL A 126 -23.91 -0.91 14.12
N ASP A 127 -23.71 -2.21 14.26
CA ASP A 127 -22.36 -2.79 14.32
C ASP A 127 -21.83 -2.83 12.88
N PRO A 128 -20.77 -2.05 12.54
CA PRO A 128 -20.24 -2.01 11.19
C PRO A 128 -19.67 -3.38 10.75
N CYS A 129 -19.37 -4.27 11.69
CA CYS A 129 -18.89 -5.62 11.45
C CYS A 129 -20.02 -6.67 11.44
N GLU A 130 -21.28 -6.29 11.68
CA GLU A 130 -22.40 -7.22 11.57
C GLU A 130 -22.53 -7.73 10.13
N GLY A 131 -22.42 -9.05 9.96
CA GLY A 131 -22.50 -9.68 8.64
C GLY A 131 -21.23 -9.60 7.79
N VAL A 132 -20.16 -8.96 8.29
CA VAL A 132 -18.85 -8.97 7.63
C VAL A 132 -18.18 -10.32 7.90
N SER A 133 -17.86 -11.06 6.83
CA SER A 133 -17.14 -12.32 6.91
C SER A 133 -15.71 -12.11 6.42
N CYS A 134 -14.74 -12.23 7.33
CA CYS A 134 -13.33 -12.11 7.01
C CYS A 134 -12.68 -13.46 6.72
N ASP A 135 -11.70 -13.46 5.81
CA ASP A 135 -10.86 -14.62 5.52
C ASP A 135 -10.02 -15.01 6.75
N GLU A 136 -9.51 -16.25 6.76
CA GLU A 136 -8.75 -16.78 7.90
C GLU A 136 -7.51 -15.91 8.20
N GLY A 137 -7.42 -15.42 9.43
CA GLY A 137 -6.33 -14.53 9.89
C GLY A 137 -6.68 -13.05 9.87
N ALA A 138 -7.80 -12.65 9.25
CA ALA A 138 -8.29 -11.28 9.27
C ALA A 138 -9.32 -11.05 10.38
N THR A 139 -9.32 -9.84 10.95
CA THR A 139 -10.28 -9.37 11.96
C THR A 139 -11.07 -8.21 11.39
N CYS A 140 -12.38 -8.17 11.63
CA CYS A 140 -13.17 -7.01 11.24
C CYS A 140 -12.95 -5.86 12.23
N THR A 141 -12.57 -4.70 11.70
CA THR A 141 -12.46 -3.43 12.41
C THR A 141 -13.18 -2.38 11.58
N ASN A 142 -14.14 -1.66 12.17
CA ASN A 142 -14.93 -0.62 11.50
C ASN A 142 -15.57 -1.07 10.16
N GLY A 143 -16.02 -2.33 10.10
CA GLY A 143 -16.66 -2.90 8.91
C GLY A 143 -15.69 -3.35 7.82
N ARG A 144 -14.38 -3.38 8.10
CA ARG A 144 -13.34 -3.81 7.17
C ARG A 144 -12.50 -4.94 7.75
N CYS A 145 -12.16 -5.91 6.91
CA CYS A 145 -11.27 -7.00 7.29
C CYS A 145 -9.81 -6.52 7.21
N ILE A 146 -9.17 -6.40 8.37
CA ILE A 146 -7.75 -6.09 8.49
C ILE A 146 -6.96 -7.33 8.93
N ASP A 147 -5.74 -7.48 8.44
CA ASP A 147 -4.86 -8.61 8.76
C ASP A 147 -3.43 -8.14 9.02
N CYS A 148 -2.48 -9.07 9.16
CA CYS A 148 -1.10 -8.72 9.45
C CYS A 148 -0.37 -7.95 8.33
N ARG A 149 -0.96 -7.83 7.13
CA ARG A 149 -0.39 -7.04 6.03
C ARG A 149 -0.54 -5.55 6.29
N SER A 150 -1.58 -5.14 7.01
CA SER A 150 -1.77 -3.75 7.48
C SER A 150 -1.31 -3.55 8.92
N THR A 151 -1.48 -4.54 9.79
CA THR A 151 -1.20 -4.39 11.23
C THR A 151 0.21 -4.84 11.64
N GLY A 152 0.93 -5.54 10.76
CA GLY A 152 2.22 -6.15 11.08
C GLY A 152 2.10 -7.38 11.98
N CYS A 153 3.25 -7.95 12.34
CA CYS A 153 3.32 -9.13 13.22
C CYS A 153 4.18 -8.88 14.46
N PRO A 154 3.94 -9.62 15.55
CA PRO A 154 4.81 -9.64 16.72
C PRO A 154 6.27 -9.97 16.37
N SER A 155 7.19 -9.54 17.23
CA SER A 155 8.64 -9.75 17.03
C SER A 155 8.99 -11.22 16.74
N GLY A 156 9.73 -11.44 15.64
CA GLY A 156 10.16 -12.78 15.20
C GLY A 156 9.14 -13.53 14.34
N GLN A 157 8.02 -12.89 13.99
CA GLN A 157 7.03 -13.40 13.03
C GLN A 157 7.00 -12.53 11.78
N LEU A 158 6.54 -13.14 10.68
CA LEU A 158 6.35 -12.53 9.38
C LEU A 158 4.90 -12.74 8.96
N CYS A 159 4.35 -11.75 8.26
CA CYS A 159 3.00 -11.88 7.70
C CYS A 159 3.05 -12.71 6.42
N ALA A 160 2.62 -13.95 6.48
CA ALA A 160 2.58 -14.87 5.35
C ALA A 160 1.20 -15.49 5.24
N MET A 161 0.59 -15.42 4.05
CA MET A 161 -0.78 -15.88 3.80
C MET A 161 -1.79 -15.26 4.78
N ARG A 162 -1.69 -13.94 5.01
CA ARG A 162 -2.53 -13.17 5.94
C ARG A 162 -2.45 -13.59 7.42
N GLN A 163 -1.45 -14.40 7.78
CA GLN A 163 -1.25 -14.89 9.14
C GLN A 163 0.16 -14.59 9.63
N CYS A 164 0.29 -14.30 10.91
CA CYS A 164 1.59 -14.17 11.54
C CYS A 164 2.22 -15.54 11.77
N GLN A 165 3.21 -15.86 10.95
CA GLN A 165 3.95 -17.11 11.02
C GLN A 165 5.37 -16.86 11.55
N PRO A 166 5.96 -17.80 12.32
CA PRO A 166 7.35 -17.68 12.73
C PRO A 166 8.28 -17.53 11.52
N ASP A 167 9.30 -16.67 11.62
CA ASP A 167 10.35 -16.63 10.60
C ASP A 167 11.21 -17.89 10.66
N ARG A 168 10.84 -18.89 9.85
CA ARG A 168 11.54 -20.18 9.78
C ARG A 168 12.94 -20.06 9.19
N CYS A 169 13.24 -18.96 8.49
CA CYS A 169 14.57 -18.72 7.93
C CYS A 169 15.51 -17.98 8.88
N ALA A 170 15.00 -17.37 9.96
CA ALA A 170 15.84 -16.69 10.97
C ALA A 170 16.80 -17.66 11.70
N SER A 171 16.40 -18.92 11.89
CA SER A 171 17.20 -19.95 12.57
C SER A 171 17.76 -21.02 11.63
N THR A 172 17.57 -20.87 10.31
CA THR A 172 17.96 -21.88 9.33
C THR A 172 19.25 -21.48 8.61
N GLU A 173 20.30 -22.28 8.76
CA GLU A 173 21.59 -22.07 8.09
C GLU A 173 21.68 -22.87 6.79
N CYS A 174 21.54 -22.19 5.65
CA CYS A 174 21.55 -22.83 4.32
C CYS A 174 22.92 -22.87 3.61
N GLY A 175 24.01 -22.45 4.26
CA GLY A 175 25.37 -22.66 3.74
C GLY A 175 25.62 -22.14 2.31
N GLY A 176 25.02 -21.01 1.94
CA GLY A 176 25.10 -20.42 0.58
C GLY A 176 23.96 -20.77 -0.36
N GLN A 177 23.05 -21.66 0.04
CA GLN A 177 21.75 -21.87 -0.61
C GLN A 177 20.73 -20.84 -0.12
N ALA A 178 19.59 -20.75 -0.81
CA ALA A 178 18.48 -19.91 -0.40
C ALA A 178 17.55 -20.68 0.56
N CYS A 179 17.05 -19.98 1.58
CA CYS A 179 16.04 -20.50 2.48
C CYS A 179 14.66 -20.08 1.98
N TYR A 180 13.78 -21.05 1.79
CA TYR A 180 12.37 -20.85 1.45
C TYR A 180 11.54 -21.44 2.58
N ASP A 181 11.01 -20.58 3.44
CA ASP A 181 10.13 -20.97 4.54
C ASP A 181 10.73 -22.10 5.41
N GLY A 182 12.01 -21.97 5.74
CA GLY A 182 12.77 -22.95 6.54
C GLY A 182 13.38 -24.11 5.75
N THR A 183 13.12 -24.22 4.45
CA THR A 183 13.70 -25.26 3.59
C THR A 183 14.83 -24.71 2.73
N CYS A 184 16.01 -25.31 2.81
CA CYS A 184 17.16 -24.92 1.99
C CYS A 184 17.06 -25.54 0.59
N ARG A 185 17.17 -24.71 -0.45
CA ARG A 185 17.25 -25.17 -1.84
C ARG A 185 18.21 -24.28 -2.66
N PRO A 186 18.77 -24.76 -3.77
CA PRO A 186 19.64 -23.95 -4.61
C PRO A 186 18.98 -22.61 -4.99
N ALA A 187 19.77 -21.55 -4.97
CA ALA A 187 19.32 -20.25 -5.44
C ALA A 187 19.48 -20.20 -6.97
N CYS A 188 18.37 -20.09 -7.69
CA CYS A 188 18.36 -19.70 -9.09
C CYS A 188 17.34 -18.58 -9.31
N GLY A 189 17.54 -17.85 -10.39
CA GLY A 189 16.60 -16.91 -10.98
C GLY A 189 16.93 -16.72 -12.46
N VAL A 190 16.35 -15.67 -13.06
CA VAL A 190 16.54 -15.35 -14.48
C VAL A 190 18.03 -15.25 -14.85
N GLY A 191 18.45 -16.06 -15.83
CA GLY A 191 19.81 -16.06 -16.38
C GLY A 191 20.82 -16.96 -15.65
N ASP A 192 20.45 -17.61 -14.55
CA ASP A 192 21.32 -18.60 -13.89
C ASP A 192 21.29 -19.97 -14.58
N CYS A 193 20.22 -20.24 -15.33
CA CYS A 193 20.04 -21.51 -16.04
C CYS A 193 20.61 -21.45 -17.48
N PRO A 194 21.04 -22.59 -18.04
CA PRO A 194 21.50 -22.68 -19.42
C PRO A 194 20.46 -22.16 -20.42
N SER A 195 20.91 -21.79 -21.63
CA SER A 195 20.02 -21.34 -22.69
C SER A 195 18.88 -22.33 -22.95
N GLY A 196 17.64 -21.84 -22.94
CA GLY A 196 16.43 -22.66 -23.09
C GLY A 196 15.93 -23.31 -21.80
N GLN A 197 16.49 -22.93 -20.64
CA GLN A 197 16.05 -23.40 -19.33
C GLN A 197 15.68 -22.23 -18.41
N ARG A 198 14.79 -22.50 -17.46
CA ARG A 198 14.36 -21.57 -16.40
C ARG A 198 14.54 -22.19 -15.01
N CYS A 199 14.47 -21.35 -14.00
CA CYS A 199 14.52 -21.78 -12.60
C CYS A 199 13.23 -22.53 -12.23
N ALA A 200 13.36 -23.78 -11.77
CA ALA A 200 12.27 -24.58 -11.26
C ALA A 200 11.96 -24.21 -9.79
N GLY A 201 10.80 -24.64 -9.32
CA GLY A 201 10.36 -24.37 -7.94
C GLY A 201 11.24 -25.01 -6.86
N ASP A 202 12.08 -25.98 -7.19
CA ASP A 202 13.03 -26.61 -6.27
C ASP A 202 14.45 -26.01 -6.36
N GLY A 203 14.66 -24.98 -7.19
CA GLY A 203 15.96 -24.38 -7.43
C GLY A 203 16.81 -25.09 -8.51
N SER A 204 16.28 -26.13 -9.16
CA SER A 204 16.93 -26.77 -10.31
C SER A 204 16.64 -26.02 -11.62
N CYS A 205 17.38 -26.31 -12.69
CA CYS A 205 17.07 -25.79 -14.01
C CYS A 205 16.20 -26.77 -14.78
N GLU A 206 15.04 -26.31 -15.24
CA GLU A 206 14.11 -27.07 -16.07
C GLU A 206 13.98 -26.44 -17.45
N ALA A 207 13.49 -27.22 -18.43
CA ALA A 207 13.23 -26.68 -19.77
C ALA A 207 12.24 -25.51 -19.67
N ASP A 208 12.57 -24.39 -20.31
CA ASP A 208 11.70 -23.23 -20.36
C ASP A 208 10.70 -23.40 -21.52
N PRO A 209 9.39 -23.56 -21.25
CA PRO A 209 8.37 -23.65 -22.30
C PRO A 209 8.31 -22.39 -23.18
N CYS A 210 8.81 -21.26 -22.67
CA CYS A 210 8.82 -19.98 -23.34
C CYS A 210 10.12 -19.69 -24.10
N ALA A 211 11.08 -20.62 -24.07
CA ALA A 211 12.32 -20.48 -24.82
C ALA A 211 12.06 -20.28 -26.33
N GLY A 212 12.45 -19.12 -26.85
CA GLY A 212 12.26 -18.77 -28.27
C GLY A 212 10.85 -18.35 -28.65
N THR A 213 9.95 -18.19 -27.69
CA THR A 213 8.59 -17.66 -27.91
C THR A 213 8.62 -16.14 -27.78
N SER A 214 8.10 -15.43 -28.77
CA SER A 214 7.91 -13.98 -28.74
C SER A 214 6.43 -13.68 -28.77
N CYS A 215 5.94 -12.93 -27.79
CA CYS A 215 4.55 -12.51 -27.69
C CYS A 215 4.38 -11.06 -28.15
N ASP A 216 3.12 -10.65 -28.38
CA ASP A 216 2.80 -9.28 -28.72
C ASP A 216 3.07 -8.33 -27.53
N ALA A 217 3.09 -7.02 -27.78
CA ALA A 217 3.53 -6.01 -26.81
C ALA A 217 2.77 -5.99 -25.47
N ASP A 218 1.55 -6.52 -25.45
CA ASP A 218 0.68 -6.55 -24.27
C ASP A 218 0.50 -7.98 -23.71
N GLU A 219 1.32 -8.93 -24.17
CA GLU A 219 1.25 -10.34 -23.82
C GLU A 219 2.56 -10.83 -23.20
N VAL A 220 2.43 -11.75 -22.25
CA VAL A 220 3.54 -12.47 -21.63
C VAL A 220 3.45 -13.94 -22.01
N CYS A 221 4.61 -14.57 -22.24
CA CYS A 221 4.63 -16.00 -22.46
C CYS A 221 4.44 -16.73 -21.13
N VAL A 222 3.46 -17.62 -21.12
CA VAL A 222 3.12 -18.49 -20.00
C VAL A 222 3.04 -19.91 -20.51
N ASP A 223 3.90 -20.79 -19.99
CA ASP A 223 3.91 -22.22 -20.31
C ASP A 223 3.85 -22.50 -21.84
N GLY A 224 4.53 -21.65 -22.62
CA GLY A 224 4.63 -21.76 -24.07
C GLY A 224 3.49 -21.13 -24.87
N ALA A 225 2.57 -20.43 -24.21
CA ALA A 225 1.47 -19.70 -24.85
C ALA A 225 1.50 -18.21 -24.47
N CYS A 226 1.25 -17.33 -25.44
CA CYS A 226 1.10 -15.91 -25.17
C CYS A 226 -0.27 -15.65 -24.54
N ARG A 227 -0.26 -14.94 -23.40
CA ARG A 227 -1.44 -14.54 -22.65
C ARG A 227 -1.33 -13.06 -22.31
N ALA A 228 -2.46 -12.37 -22.22
CA ALA A 228 -2.47 -11.00 -21.75
C ALA A 228 -1.84 -10.90 -20.35
N ASP A 229 -1.05 -9.86 -20.13
CA ASP A 229 -0.48 -9.57 -18.81
C ASP A 229 -1.60 -9.32 -17.78
N ALA A 230 -1.71 -10.23 -16.80
CA ALA A 230 -2.69 -10.16 -15.73
C ALA A 230 -2.53 -8.91 -14.85
N CYS A 231 -1.38 -8.23 -14.92
CA CYS A 231 -1.03 -7.07 -14.11
C CYS A 231 -1.32 -5.73 -14.78
N ARG A 232 -1.74 -5.74 -16.05
CA ARG A 232 -2.01 -4.50 -16.77
C ARG A 232 -3.23 -3.79 -16.18
N GLY A 233 -2.98 -2.63 -15.55
CA GLY A 233 -4.03 -1.82 -14.92
C GLY A 233 -4.55 -2.39 -13.60
N VAL A 234 -3.91 -3.43 -13.06
CA VAL A 234 -4.26 -4.03 -11.78
C VAL A 234 -3.41 -3.40 -10.67
N GLY A 235 -4.08 -2.97 -9.60
CA GLY A 235 -3.47 -2.70 -8.30
C GLY A 235 -3.77 -3.89 -7.40
N CYS A 236 -2.76 -4.41 -6.71
CA CYS A 236 -2.94 -5.49 -5.75
C CYS A 236 -3.07 -4.94 -4.34
N ASP A 237 -3.68 -5.74 -3.46
CA ASP A 237 -3.82 -5.40 -2.06
C ASP A 237 -2.45 -5.20 -1.40
N VAL A 238 -2.42 -4.52 -0.27
CA VAL A 238 -1.21 -4.36 0.55
C VAL A 238 -0.57 -5.71 0.84
N GLY A 239 0.75 -5.81 0.67
CA GLY A 239 1.49 -7.05 0.89
C GLY A 239 1.37 -8.07 -0.26
N GLN A 240 0.74 -7.69 -1.37
CA GLN A 240 0.69 -8.49 -2.59
C GLN A 240 1.57 -7.90 -3.69
N VAL A 241 2.09 -8.78 -4.53
CA VAL A 241 2.84 -8.44 -5.73
C VAL A 241 2.08 -8.98 -6.92
N CYS A 242 2.03 -8.19 -7.99
CA CYS A 242 1.41 -8.66 -9.21
C CYS A 242 2.38 -9.50 -10.03
N ALA A 243 2.02 -10.76 -10.26
CA ALA A 243 2.75 -11.70 -11.11
C ALA A 243 2.08 -11.80 -12.48
N ALA A 244 2.80 -11.53 -13.56
CA ALA A 244 2.22 -11.29 -14.89
C ALA A 244 1.34 -12.42 -15.45
N ASP A 245 1.56 -13.68 -15.03
CA ASP A 245 0.72 -14.83 -15.41
C ASP A 245 -0.49 -15.01 -14.49
N VAL A 246 -0.30 -14.85 -13.18
CA VAL A 246 -1.28 -15.26 -12.17
C VAL A 246 -2.17 -14.10 -11.72
N GLY A 247 -1.68 -12.87 -11.79
CA GLY A 247 -2.29 -11.68 -11.18
C GLY A 247 -1.75 -11.44 -9.76
N CYS A 248 -2.58 -10.91 -8.88
CA CYS A 248 -2.18 -10.57 -7.52
C CYS A 248 -1.97 -11.83 -6.68
N VAL A 249 -0.75 -11.98 -6.16
CA VAL A 249 -0.37 -13.02 -5.22
C VAL A 249 0.22 -12.39 -3.96
N ASP A 250 0.00 -13.02 -2.81
CA ASP A 250 0.71 -12.62 -1.58
C ASP A 250 2.21 -12.74 -1.82
N ASP A 251 2.99 -11.75 -1.37
CA ASP A 251 4.41 -11.68 -1.68
C ASP A 251 5.17 -12.91 -1.15
N PRO A 252 5.56 -13.87 -2.02
CA PRO A 252 6.26 -15.07 -1.59
C PRO A 252 7.67 -14.76 -1.08
N CYS A 253 8.22 -13.59 -1.36
CA CYS A 253 9.54 -13.18 -0.89
C CYS A 253 9.59 -12.87 0.60
N VAL A 254 8.45 -12.64 1.25
CA VAL A 254 8.38 -12.39 2.71
C VAL A 254 9.03 -13.54 3.48
N THR A 255 8.83 -14.78 3.06
CA THR A 255 9.37 -15.98 3.74
C THR A 255 10.68 -16.51 3.12
N VAL A 256 11.35 -15.72 2.27
CA VAL A 256 12.53 -16.16 1.52
C VAL A 256 13.77 -15.36 1.91
N ARG A 257 14.84 -16.07 2.25
CA ARG A 257 16.16 -15.48 2.46
C ARG A 257 17.13 -15.98 1.40
N CYS A 258 17.46 -15.09 0.46
CA CYS A 258 18.45 -15.35 -0.56
C CYS A 258 19.88 -15.25 -0.01
N PRO A 259 20.85 -16.01 -0.55
CA PRO A 259 22.25 -15.90 -0.17
C PRO A 259 22.85 -14.58 -0.65
N SER A 260 24.04 -14.25 -0.16
CA SER A 260 24.77 -13.02 -0.51
C SER A 260 24.91 -12.84 -2.02
N GLY A 261 24.66 -11.62 -2.52
CA GLY A 261 24.73 -11.29 -3.95
C GLY A 261 23.49 -11.68 -4.76
N ARG A 262 22.37 -11.96 -4.07
CA ARG A 262 21.07 -12.24 -4.69
C ARG A 262 19.96 -11.47 -3.98
N VAL A 263 18.93 -11.12 -4.72
CA VAL A 263 17.70 -10.49 -4.23
C VAL A 263 16.51 -11.39 -4.55
N CYS A 264 15.52 -11.42 -3.67
CA CYS A 264 14.28 -12.15 -3.95
C CYS A 264 13.42 -11.29 -4.89
N GLU A 265 12.96 -11.89 -5.99
CA GLU A 265 12.01 -11.29 -6.92
C GLU A 265 10.85 -12.27 -7.15
N VAL A 266 9.66 -11.74 -7.42
CA VAL A 266 8.49 -12.53 -7.79
C VAL A 266 8.50 -12.74 -9.30
N ALA A 267 8.67 -13.98 -9.74
CA ALA A 267 8.61 -14.35 -11.15
C ALA A 267 7.18 -14.21 -11.70
N ALA A 268 7.06 -14.20 -13.03
CA ALA A 268 5.76 -14.04 -13.71
C ALA A 268 4.72 -15.08 -13.27
N ASN A 269 5.15 -16.29 -12.90
CA ASN A 269 4.32 -17.39 -12.41
C ASN A 269 3.94 -17.27 -10.90
N GLY A 270 4.26 -16.15 -10.25
CA GLY A 270 3.95 -15.88 -8.85
C GLY A 270 4.88 -16.55 -7.83
N ARG A 271 6.01 -17.13 -8.26
CA ARG A 271 6.97 -17.77 -7.35
C ARG A 271 8.11 -16.82 -6.98
N ALA A 272 8.60 -16.95 -5.75
CA ALA A 272 9.84 -16.32 -5.32
C ALA A 272 11.05 -16.99 -5.98
N GLU A 273 11.91 -16.17 -6.61
CA GLU A 273 13.19 -16.56 -7.19
C GLU A 273 14.31 -15.68 -6.63
N CYS A 274 15.47 -16.28 -6.38
CA CYS A 274 16.64 -15.54 -5.91
C CYS A 274 17.51 -15.14 -7.09
N ARG A 275 17.25 -13.96 -7.65
CA ARG A 275 17.98 -13.43 -8.81
C ARG A 275 19.36 -12.90 -8.41
N SER A 276 20.37 -13.18 -9.23
CA SER A 276 21.70 -12.59 -9.10
C SER A 276 21.66 -11.07 -9.23
N THR A 277 22.24 -10.35 -8.27
CA THR A 277 22.47 -8.89 -8.38
C THR A 277 23.72 -8.55 -9.19
N ALA A 278 24.55 -9.55 -9.52
CA ALA A 278 25.67 -9.34 -10.43
C ALA A 278 25.12 -9.08 -11.85
N PRO A 279 25.67 -8.10 -12.58
CA PRO A 279 25.27 -7.84 -13.96
C PRO A 279 25.43 -9.11 -14.80
N PRO A 280 24.57 -9.32 -15.81
CA PRO A 280 24.64 -10.51 -16.66
C PRO A 280 26.07 -10.65 -17.17
N ARG A 281 26.68 -11.82 -16.94
CA ARG A 281 27.96 -12.12 -17.56
C ARG A 281 27.67 -12.19 -19.06
N ASN A 282 28.23 -11.23 -19.81
CA ASN A 282 28.18 -11.20 -21.26
C ASN A 282 29.02 -12.36 -21.82
N ASP A 283 28.58 -13.59 -21.60
CA ASP A 283 29.13 -14.80 -22.22
C ASP A 283 28.27 -15.25 -23.42
N ALA A 284 27.19 -14.51 -23.73
CA ALA A 284 26.52 -14.55 -25.02
C ALA A 284 26.99 -13.37 -25.87
N GLY A 285 27.38 -13.65 -27.11
CA GLY A 285 27.89 -12.67 -28.07
C GLY A 285 26.94 -11.50 -28.38
N PRO A 286 27.40 -10.51 -29.16
CA PRO A 286 26.68 -9.26 -29.34
C PRO A 286 25.51 -9.47 -30.29
N ASP A 287 24.34 -9.73 -29.74
CA ASP A 287 23.08 -9.32 -30.35
C ASP A 287 22.01 -9.31 -29.27
N LEU A 288 21.77 -8.11 -28.75
CA LEU A 288 20.44 -7.62 -28.39
C LEU A 288 20.63 -6.12 -28.18
N VAL A 289 20.18 -5.35 -29.16
CA VAL A 289 19.94 -3.92 -28.99
C VAL A 289 18.94 -3.80 -27.86
N ALA A 290 19.43 -3.39 -26.69
CA ALA A 290 18.60 -2.88 -25.62
C ALA A 290 17.83 -1.69 -26.21
N ALA A 291 16.56 -1.90 -26.53
CA ALA A 291 15.60 -0.82 -26.60
C ALA A 291 15.54 -0.25 -25.17
N ALA A 292 16.39 0.73 -24.88
CA ALA A 292 16.31 1.56 -23.69
C ALA A 292 15.05 2.43 -23.82
N GLY A 293 13.91 1.83 -23.54
CA GLY A 293 12.64 2.47 -23.25
C GLY A 293 12.33 2.41 -21.75
N GLY A 294 13.37 2.39 -20.89
CA GLY A 294 13.21 2.54 -19.45
C GLY A 294 13.24 4.02 -19.09
N GLY A 295 12.07 4.65 -19.01
CA GLY A 295 11.94 5.95 -18.36
C GLY A 295 12.26 5.78 -16.88
N GLY A 296 13.52 5.98 -16.49
CA GLY A 296 13.93 5.97 -15.09
C GLY A 296 13.17 7.04 -14.31
N CYS A 297 12.69 6.67 -13.11
CA CYS A 297 12.04 7.59 -12.20
C CYS A 297 13.11 8.52 -11.61
N SER A 298 13.22 9.76 -12.08
CA SER A 298 14.22 10.71 -11.60
C SER A 298 13.61 11.67 -10.60
N THR A 299 14.18 11.75 -9.40
CA THR A 299 13.85 12.79 -8.43
C THR A 299 14.41 14.13 -8.91
N SER A 300 13.52 15.07 -9.29
CA SER A 300 13.92 16.46 -9.49
C SER A 300 14.16 17.11 -8.12
N GLY A 301 15.37 16.97 -7.59
CA GLY A 301 15.85 17.76 -6.47
C GLY A 301 15.88 19.24 -6.84
N GLY A 302 14.88 20.00 -6.38
CA GLY A 302 14.79 21.45 -6.54
C GLY A 302 15.89 22.19 -5.76
N GLY A 303 17.09 22.26 -6.33
CA GLY A 303 18.18 23.11 -5.86
C GLY A 303 18.01 24.53 -6.38
N SER A 304 17.48 25.43 -5.56
CA SER A 304 17.47 26.88 -5.80
C SER A 304 18.90 27.43 -5.85
N GLY A 305 19.48 27.47 -7.05
CA GLY A 305 20.76 28.08 -7.33
C GLY A 305 20.68 29.61 -7.35
N ALA A 306 21.26 30.23 -6.32
CA ALA A 306 21.57 31.65 -6.31
C ALA A 306 22.48 32.02 -7.48
N LEU A 307 22.05 32.96 -8.35
CA LEU A 307 22.93 33.61 -9.33
C LEU A 307 22.68 35.12 -9.38
N LEU A 308 23.70 35.82 -8.89
CA LEU A 308 24.23 37.12 -9.33
C LEU A 308 23.38 38.38 -9.23
N ALA A 309 23.75 39.16 -8.21
CA ALA A 309 23.70 40.61 -8.23
C ALA A 309 24.40 41.18 -9.48
N LEU A 310 23.67 41.99 -10.25
CA LEU A 310 24.23 42.95 -11.19
C LEU A 310 23.64 44.33 -10.88
N PHE A 311 24.51 45.15 -10.29
CA PHE A 311 24.35 46.59 -10.15
C PHE A 311 24.07 47.24 -11.51
N PHE A 312 23.01 48.04 -11.61
CA PHE A 312 23.02 49.22 -12.46
C PHE A 312 22.26 50.36 -11.78
N ALA A 313 22.99 51.45 -11.57
CA ALA A 313 22.52 52.68 -10.97
C ALA A 313 22.08 53.70 -12.04
N LEU A 314 21.20 54.63 -11.61
CA LEU A 314 20.84 55.92 -12.23
C LEU A 314 19.89 55.80 -13.46
N PHE A 315 18.80 56.56 -13.61
CA PHE A 315 18.67 58.01 -13.48
C PHE A 315 17.17 58.45 -13.38
N VAL A 316 16.89 59.35 -12.43
CA VAL A 316 15.90 60.45 -12.40
C VAL A 316 14.93 60.61 -13.59
N SER A 317 13.61 60.65 -13.32
CA SER A 317 12.78 61.80 -13.75
C SER A 317 11.46 61.93 -12.97
N ARG A 318 11.24 63.15 -12.45
CA ARG A 318 10.05 63.67 -11.79
C ARG A 318 8.91 63.91 -12.80
N ARG A 319 7.65 63.73 -12.38
CA ARG A 319 6.58 64.77 -12.25
C ARG A 319 5.21 64.09 -12.07
N LYS A 320 4.56 64.27 -10.90
CA LYS A 320 3.45 65.22 -10.67
C LYS A 320 2.30 65.11 -11.68
N ARG A 321 1.19 64.50 -11.26
CA ARG A 321 0.02 65.21 -10.70
C ARG A 321 -0.74 64.29 -9.76
#